data_AF-A0AB38F5I1-F1
#
_entry.id   AF-A0AB38F5I1-F1
#
_cell.length_a   1.000
_cell.length_b   1.000
_cell.length_c   1.000
_cell.angle_alpha   90.00
_cell.angle_beta   90.00
_cell.angle_gamma   90.00
#
_symmetry.space_group_name_H-M   'P 1'
#
loop_
_entity.id
_entity.type
_entity.pdbx_description
1 polymer ?
#
loop_
_entity_poly.entity_id
_entity_poly.type
_entity_poly.pdbx_seq_one_letter_code
_entity_poly.pdbx_strand_id
1 'polypeptide(L)'
;MVAFTSDIAEPDKDGGALRYRGVDIEELVEGHVTFGNVWALLVDGRFGPGLPPAEPFPLPVHTGDVRVDVQAGLAMLAPIWGYQPLLDIDDDTAHVLPMIEDTEKTGDARTLVKGILDRKEKLMGFGHRVYRAEDPRARVLRATAQRLNAPRYEAAAALEQKRLGKLVRPAAIYTGPAPRTPESVEGWDQIAST
;
A
#
# COMPACT_ATOMS: atom_id res chain seq x y z
N MET A 1 -14.90 -14.40 20.65
CA MET A 1 -13.99 -14.40 21.80
C MET A 1 -13.15 -13.13 21.73
N VAL A 2 -13.15 -12.31 22.78
CA VAL A 2 -12.27 -11.14 22.93
C VAL A 2 -11.15 -11.55 23.88
N ALA A 3 -9.89 -11.41 23.46
CA ALA A 3 -8.73 -11.87 24.23
C ALA A 3 -8.31 -10.86 25.31
N PHE A 4 -8.41 -9.56 25.02
CA PHE A 4 -8.15 -8.45 25.94
C PHE A 4 -8.73 -7.14 25.37
N THR A 5 -8.81 -6.11 26.20
CA THR A 5 -9.19 -4.74 25.82
C THR A 5 -7.93 -3.89 25.65
N SER A 6 -7.90 -3.02 24.64
CA SER A 6 -6.78 -2.12 24.37
C SER A 6 -7.29 -0.74 23.99
N ASP A 7 -6.57 0.29 24.40
CA ASP A 7 -6.78 1.70 24.10
C ASP A 7 -5.78 2.22 23.03
N ILE A 8 -4.97 1.33 22.45
CA ILE A 8 -3.88 1.68 21.53
C ILE A 8 -4.37 1.79 20.09
N ALA A 9 -5.11 0.79 19.62
CA ALA A 9 -5.60 0.74 18.24
C ALA A 9 -7.00 0.13 18.15
N GLU A 10 -7.85 0.75 17.36
CA GLU A 10 -9.23 0.32 17.12
C GLU A 10 -9.44 0.04 15.63
N PRO A 11 -9.51 -1.24 15.21
CA PRO A 11 -9.96 -1.59 13.88
C PRO A 11 -11.49 -1.63 13.86
N ASP A 12 -12.11 -0.74 13.09
CA ASP A 12 -13.55 -0.79 12.83
C ASP A 12 -13.85 -1.94 11.85
N LYS A 13 -14.49 -2.99 12.38
CA LYS A 13 -14.79 -4.22 11.62
C LYS A 13 -15.83 -4.00 10.52
N ASP A 14 -16.75 -3.06 10.73
CA ASP A 14 -17.90 -2.83 9.87
C ASP A 14 -17.74 -1.56 9.02
N GLY A 15 -16.97 -0.56 9.51
CA GLY A 15 -16.79 0.74 8.86
C GLY A 15 -15.42 1.00 8.23
N GLY A 16 -14.47 0.05 8.29
CA GLY A 16 -13.23 0.12 7.49
C GLY A 16 -12.29 1.28 7.86
N ALA A 17 -12.40 1.79 9.08
CA ALA A 17 -11.48 2.75 9.67
C ALA A 17 -10.48 2.04 10.58
N LEU A 18 -9.26 2.57 10.67
CA LEU A 18 -8.25 2.12 11.62
C LEU A 18 -7.77 3.34 12.39
N ARG A 19 -7.93 3.32 13.71
CA ARG A 19 -7.56 4.43 14.59
C ARG A 19 -6.40 4.07 15.49
N TYR A 20 -5.45 4.99 15.64
CA TYR A 20 -4.38 4.94 16.63
C TYR A 20 -4.67 5.96 17.72
N ARG A 21 -4.88 5.49 18.96
CA ARG A 21 -5.32 6.33 20.09
C ARG A 21 -6.51 7.23 19.74
N GLY A 22 -7.43 6.73 18.92
CA GLY A 22 -8.62 7.47 18.46
C GLY A 22 -8.40 8.35 17.21
N VAL A 23 -7.19 8.50 16.69
CA VAL A 23 -6.90 9.27 15.46
C VAL A 23 -6.91 8.34 14.24
N ASP A 24 -7.64 8.70 13.20
CA ASP A 24 -7.72 7.90 11.97
C ASP A 24 -6.37 7.86 11.23
N ILE A 25 -5.98 6.68 10.73
CA ILE A 25 -4.75 6.51 9.96
C ILE A 25 -4.77 7.33 8.66
N GLU A 26 -5.93 7.54 8.04
CA GLU A 26 -6.04 8.36 6.83
C GLU A 26 -5.70 9.82 7.13
N GLU A 27 -6.20 10.36 8.25
CA GLU A 27 -5.88 11.71 8.72
C GLU A 27 -4.38 11.86 9.05
N LEU A 28 -3.75 10.84 9.65
CA LEU A 28 -2.31 10.85 9.93
C LEU A 28 -1.48 10.93 8.64
N VAL A 29 -1.89 10.22 7.60
CA VAL A 29 -1.18 10.22 6.30
C VAL A 29 -1.42 11.52 5.55
N GLU A 30 -2.66 12.01 5.49
CA GLU A 30 -3.02 13.29 4.86
C GLU A 30 -2.34 14.48 5.56
N GLY A 31 -2.28 14.43 6.90
CA GLY A 31 -1.56 15.40 7.72
C GLY A 31 -0.03 15.31 7.62
N HIS A 32 0.52 14.37 6.83
CA HIS A 32 1.95 14.12 6.68
C HIS A 32 2.66 13.95 8.04
N VAL A 33 1.98 13.30 8.99
CA VAL A 33 2.51 13.06 10.33
C VAL A 33 3.71 12.14 10.24
N THR A 34 4.84 12.57 10.80
CA THR A 34 6.08 11.80 10.72
C THR A 34 5.98 10.49 11.49
N PHE A 35 6.76 9.49 11.10
CA PHE A 35 6.83 8.21 11.83
C PHE A 35 7.13 8.42 13.32
N GLY A 36 8.04 9.34 13.66
CA GLY A 36 8.35 9.67 15.06
C GLY A 36 7.14 10.18 15.85
N ASN A 37 6.31 11.04 15.23
CA ASN A 37 5.07 11.51 15.83
C ASN A 37 4.02 10.40 15.96
N VAL A 38 3.90 9.50 14.98
CA VAL A 38 3.00 8.33 15.07
C VAL A 38 3.47 7.37 16.17
N TRP A 39 4.78 7.16 16.31
CA TRP A 39 5.36 6.36 17.38
C TRP A 39 5.04 6.97 18.75
N ALA A 40 5.25 8.28 18.92
CA ALA A 40 4.93 9.00 20.16
C ALA A 40 3.43 8.88 20.47
N LEU A 41 2.57 9.00 19.45
CA LEU A 41 1.13 8.82 19.62
C LEU A 41 0.83 7.42 20.18
N LEU A 42 1.37 6.36 19.58
CA LEU A 42 1.10 4.98 20.01
C LEU A 42 1.61 4.70 21.43
N VAL A 43 2.84 5.12 21.72
CA VAL A 43 3.56 4.80 22.96
C VAL A 43 3.16 5.75 24.10
N ASP A 44 3.21 7.05 23.85
CA ASP A 44 3.00 8.09 24.87
C ASP A 44 1.56 8.62 24.91
N GLY A 45 0.71 8.21 23.97
CA GLY A 45 -0.67 8.70 23.87
C GLY A 45 -0.78 10.14 23.36
N ARG A 46 0.31 10.74 22.88
CA ARG A 46 0.38 12.14 22.43
C ARG A 46 1.42 12.31 21.32
N PHE A 47 1.23 13.31 20.46
CA PHE A 47 2.26 13.66 19.48
C PHE A 47 3.53 14.23 20.13
N GLY A 48 4.66 14.03 19.45
CA GLY A 48 5.98 14.43 19.93
C GLY A 48 7.08 13.91 18.99
N PRO A 49 8.34 14.34 19.18
CA PRO A 49 9.46 13.93 18.32
C PRO A 49 9.64 12.39 18.26
N GLY A 50 9.09 11.67 19.24
CA GLY A 50 9.13 10.23 19.33
C GLY A 50 10.47 9.75 19.85
N LEU A 51 10.98 8.69 19.24
CA LEU A 51 12.25 8.08 19.62
C LEU A 51 13.36 9.15 19.69
N PRO A 52 14.11 9.23 20.81
CA PRO A 52 15.31 10.05 20.85
C PRO A 52 16.28 9.57 19.76
N PRO A 53 17.19 10.43 19.28
CA PRO A 53 18.26 10.00 18.39
C PRO A 53 18.91 8.74 18.93
N ALA A 54 19.06 7.72 18.08
CA ALA A 54 19.70 6.48 18.49
C ALA A 54 21.09 6.80 19.05
N GLU A 55 21.42 6.20 20.19
CA GLU A 55 22.80 6.28 20.69
C GLU A 55 23.73 5.74 19.59
N PRO A 56 24.83 6.44 19.27
CA PRO A 56 25.76 5.97 18.26
C PRO A 56 26.24 4.56 18.62
N PHE A 57 26.00 3.58 17.76
CA PHE A 57 26.53 2.23 17.93
C PHE A 57 27.83 2.10 17.13
N PRO A 58 28.99 1.97 17.78
CA PRO A 58 30.24 1.75 17.07
C PRO A 58 30.23 0.34 16.46
N LEU A 59 30.30 0.26 15.13
CA LEU A 59 30.54 -1.01 14.46
C LEU A 59 32.01 -1.40 14.71
N PRO A 60 32.30 -2.56 15.31
CA PRO A 60 33.68 -2.95 15.59
C PRO A 60 34.51 -3.14 14.33
N VAL A 61 33.85 -3.42 13.20
CA VAL A 61 34.47 -3.65 11.90
C VAL A 61 33.69 -2.89 10.84
N HIS A 62 34.40 -2.07 10.06
CA HIS A 62 33.90 -1.39 8.87
C HIS A 62 34.53 -2.00 7.63
N THR A 63 33.69 -2.45 6.70
CA THR A 63 34.11 -3.00 5.41
C THR A 63 34.26 -1.92 4.34
N GLY A 64 33.67 -0.74 4.57
CA GLY A 64 33.63 0.36 3.60
C GLY A 64 32.47 0.28 2.61
N ASP A 65 31.71 -0.84 2.58
CA ASP A 65 30.41 -0.91 1.90
C ASP A 65 29.29 -0.67 2.92
N VAL A 66 28.57 0.43 2.75
CA VAL A 66 27.49 0.87 3.65
C VAL A 66 26.41 -0.21 3.83
N ARG A 67 26.08 -1.00 2.80
CA ARG A 67 25.06 -2.04 2.91
C ARG A 67 25.53 -3.20 3.78
N VAL A 68 26.78 -3.60 3.61
CA VAL A 68 27.40 -4.68 4.39
C VAL A 68 27.52 -4.27 5.86
N ASP A 69 27.98 -3.04 6.10
CA ASP A 69 28.14 -2.50 7.45
C ASP A 69 26.79 -2.35 8.17
N VAL A 70 25.73 -1.93 7.47
CA VAL A 70 24.36 -1.87 8.02
C VAL A 70 23.83 -3.25 8.38
N GLN A 71 23.99 -4.25 7.50
CA GLN A 71 23.53 -5.62 7.74
C GLN A 71 24.28 -6.27 8.92
N ALA A 72 25.61 -6.09 8.97
CA ALA A 72 26.44 -6.58 10.07
C ALA A 72 26.06 -5.89 11.39
N GLY A 73 25.83 -4.58 11.38
CA GLY A 73 25.37 -3.83 12.54
C GLY A 73 24.06 -4.31 13.09
N LEU A 74 23.07 -4.54 12.22
CA LEU A 74 21.76 -5.05 12.62
C LEU A 74 21.86 -6.45 13.24
N ALA A 75 22.65 -7.34 12.64
CA ALA A 75 22.87 -8.69 13.14
C ALA A 75 23.54 -8.73 14.53
N MET A 76 24.43 -7.76 14.81
CA MET A 76 25.07 -7.61 16.11
C MET A 76 24.14 -7.00 17.16
N LEU A 77 23.34 -6.01 16.77
CA LEU A 77 22.42 -5.29 17.66
C LEU A 77 21.22 -6.14 18.08
N ALA A 78 20.72 -6.99 17.18
CA ALA A 78 19.54 -7.81 17.43
C ALA A 78 19.63 -8.64 18.73
N PRO A 79 20.69 -9.44 19.00
CA PRO A 79 20.81 -10.16 20.26
C PRO A 79 21.08 -9.25 21.46
N ILE A 80 21.82 -8.14 21.29
CA ILE A 80 22.14 -7.19 22.37
C ILE A 80 20.87 -6.53 22.91
N TRP A 81 19.93 -6.18 22.03
CA TRP A 81 18.65 -5.56 22.41
C TRP A 81 17.51 -6.55 22.54
N GLY A 82 17.80 -7.85 22.50
CA GLY A 82 16.80 -8.91 22.70
C GLY A 82 15.75 -8.98 21.59
N TYR A 83 16.03 -8.41 20.42
CA TYR A 83 15.13 -8.51 19.27
C TYR A 83 14.97 -9.98 18.89
N GLN A 84 13.73 -10.43 18.90
CA GLN A 84 13.35 -11.72 18.37
C GLN A 84 13.12 -11.58 16.87
N PRO A 85 13.29 -12.67 16.09
CA PRO A 85 12.80 -12.70 14.72
C PRO A 85 11.36 -12.18 14.72
N LEU A 86 11.09 -11.18 13.87
CA LEU A 86 9.71 -10.82 13.59
C LEU A 86 9.04 -12.10 13.07
N LEU A 87 7.76 -12.32 13.40
CA LEU A 87 6.98 -13.34 12.72
C LEU A 87 6.87 -12.93 11.25
N ASP A 88 7.89 -13.28 10.47
CA ASP A 88 7.84 -13.18 9.04
C ASP A 88 6.76 -14.16 8.60
N ILE A 89 5.87 -13.64 7.77
CA ILE A 89 5.04 -14.49 6.94
C ILE A 89 5.99 -15.32 6.07
N ASP A 90 5.74 -16.62 5.92
CA ASP A 90 6.55 -17.44 5.02
C ASP A 90 6.55 -16.86 3.59
N ASP A 91 7.59 -17.15 2.81
CA ASP A 91 7.67 -16.70 1.40
C ASP A 91 6.42 -17.11 0.61
N ASP A 92 5.80 -18.24 1.00
CA ASP A 92 4.53 -18.73 0.45
C ASP A 92 3.36 -17.76 0.67
N THR A 93 3.39 -17.01 1.76
CA THR A 93 2.44 -15.96 2.10
C THR A 93 2.79 -14.62 1.43
N ALA A 94 4.06 -14.40 1.04
CA ALA A 94 4.57 -13.18 0.41
C ALA A 94 4.55 -13.18 -1.14
N HIS A 95 3.98 -14.22 -1.79
CA HIS A 95 3.91 -14.40 -3.27
C HIS A 95 3.07 -13.38 -4.07
N VAL A 96 2.90 -12.15 -3.60
CA VAL A 96 2.25 -11.07 -4.38
C VAL A 96 3.16 -10.58 -5.51
N LEU A 97 4.48 -10.54 -5.29
CA LEU A 97 5.44 -10.03 -6.28
C LEU A 97 5.47 -10.86 -7.58
N PRO A 98 5.53 -12.21 -7.55
CA PRO A 98 5.45 -13.02 -8.76
C PRO A 98 4.16 -12.79 -9.55
N MET A 99 3.02 -12.62 -8.87
CA MET A 99 1.74 -12.36 -9.54
C MET A 99 1.71 -10.99 -10.25
N ILE A 100 2.32 -9.98 -9.64
CA ILE A 100 2.48 -8.66 -10.27
C ILE A 100 3.38 -8.78 -11.49
N GLU A 101 4.50 -9.50 -11.39
CA GLU A 101 5.43 -9.70 -12.51
C GLU A 101 4.81 -10.48 -13.67
N ASP A 102 4.01 -11.50 -13.38
CA ASP A 102 3.27 -12.24 -14.40
C ASP A 102 2.22 -11.36 -15.08
N THR A 103 1.58 -10.46 -14.33
CA THR A 103 0.65 -9.47 -14.88
C THR A 103 1.36 -8.48 -15.80
N GLU A 104 2.56 -8.02 -15.44
CA GLU A 104 3.38 -7.14 -16.29
C GLU A 104 3.82 -7.84 -17.58
N LYS A 105 4.25 -9.10 -17.48
CA LYS A 105 4.69 -9.90 -18.64
C LYS A 105 3.54 -10.22 -19.59
N THR A 106 2.37 -10.55 -19.05
CA THR A 106 1.22 -11.01 -19.86
C THR A 106 0.32 -9.86 -20.31
N GLY A 107 0.30 -8.76 -19.58
CA GLY A 107 -0.68 -7.68 -19.75
C GLY A 107 -2.13 -8.10 -19.43
N ASP A 108 -2.35 -9.33 -18.92
CA ASP A 108 -3.68 -9.90 -18.74
C ASP A 108 -3.91 -10.42 -17.32
N ALA A 109 -4.10 -9.47 -16.40
CA ALA A 109 -4.50 -9.73 -15.01
C ALA A 109 -5.79 -10.58 -14.92
N ARG A 110 -6.68 -10.49 -15.92
CA ARG A 110 -7.99 -11.18 -15.87
C ARG A 110 -7.81 -12.68 -16.00
N THR A 111 -7.01 -13.11 -16.97
CA THR A 111 -6.75 -14.54 -17.19
C THR A 111 -5.97 -15.13 -16.02
N LEU A 112 -5.01 -14.39 -15.46
CA LEU A 112 -4.25 -14.81 -14.28
C LEU A 112 -5.17 -15.06 -13.07
N VAL A 113 -6.00 -14.06 -12.70
CA VAL A 113 -6.93 -14.17 -11.57
C VAL A 113 -7.94 -15.30 -11.80
N LYS A 114 -8.51 -15.40 -13.00
CA LYS A 114 -9.44 -16.48 -13.33
C LYS A 114 -8.79 -17.85 -13.19
N GLY A 115 -7.56 -18.03 -13.69
CA GLY A 115 -6.83 -19.29 -13.58
C GLY A 115 -6.58 -19.72 -12.14
N ILE A 116 -6.17 -18.79 -11.27
CA ILE A 116 -5.95 -19.06 -9.83
C ILE A 116 -7.26 -19.50 -9.17
N LEU A 117 -8.36 -18.78 -9.44
CA LEU A 117 -9.67 -19.09 -8.87
C LEU A 117 -10.24 -20.42 -9.40
N ASP A 118 -10.08 -20.71 -10.68
CA ASP A 118 -10.54 -21.96 -11.31
C ASP A 118 -9.80 -23.17 -10.74
N ARG A 119 -8.51 -23.02 -10.38
CA ARG A 119 -7.73 -24.05 -9.68
C ARG A 119 -8.03 -24.15 -8.18
N LYS A 120 -8.94 -23.32 -7.66
CA LYS A 120 -9.28 -23.21 -6.22
C LYS A 120 -8.08 -22.83 -5.35
N GLU A 121 -7.09 -22.16 -5.92
CA GLU A 121 -5.93 -21.62 -5.21
C GLU A 121 -6.29 -20.30 -4.51
N LYS A 122 -5.53 -19.94 -3.47
CA LYS A 122 -5.69 -18.65 -2.78
C LYS A 122 -5.04 -17.54 -3.60
N LEU A 123 -5.75 -16.43 -3.75
CA LEU A 123 -5.19 -15.22 -4.33
C LEU A 123 -4.40 -14.46 -3.25
N MET A 124 -3.08 -14.54 -3.30
CA MET A 124 -2.19 -13.95 -2.29
C MET A 124 -2.31 -12.43 -2.25
N GLY A 125 -2.24 -11.84 -1.06
CA GLY A 125 -2.46 -10.40 -0.85
C GLY A 125 -3.93 -9.97 -0.81
N PHE A 126 -4.89 -10.90 -0.95
CA PHE A 126 -6.32 -10.60 -0.91
C PHE A 126 -7.07 -11.34 0.20
N GLY A 127 -8.04 -10.64 0.79
CA GLY A 127 -8.83 -11.12 1.92
C GLY A 127 -8.23 -10.69 3.26
N HIS A 128 -9.10 -10.39 4.22
CA HIS A 128 -8.69 -9.93 5.53
C HIS A 128 -9.57 -10.61 6.61
N ARG A 129 -8.96 -11.03 7.72
CA ARG A 129 -9.69 -11.74 8.80
C ARG A 129 -10.56 -10.81 9.65
N VAL A 130 -10.17 -9.53 9.74
CA VAL A 130 -10.86 -8.49 10.52
C VAL A 130 -11.81 -7.65 9.66
N TYR A 131 -11.30 -6.96 8.63
CA TYR A 131 -12.11 -6.15 7.72
C TYR A 131 -12.93 -6.98 6.74
N ARG A 132 -14.24 -6.70 6.67
CA ARG A 132 -15.17 -7.36 5.76
C ARG A 132 -15.31 -6.65 4.40
N ALA A 133 -15.16 -5.33 4.37
CA ALA A 133 -15.35 -4.51 3.18
C ALA A 133 -14.01 -4.22 2.47
N GLU A 134 -13.21 -3.29 3.01
CA GLU A 134 -11.89 -2.92 2.50
C GLU A 134 -10.96 -2.66 3.69
N ASP A 135 -9.68 -3.00 3.55
CA ASP A 135 -8.65 -2.67 4.55
C ASP A 135 -8.22 -1.19 4.37
N PRO A 136 -8.40 -0.32 5.40
CA PRO A 136 -7.98 1.09 5.31
C PRO A 136 -6.50 1.26 4.96
N ARG A 137 -5.64 0.34 5.42
CA ARG A 137 -4.21 0.40 5.11
C ARG A 137 -3.94 0.15 3.64
N ALA A 138 -4.66 -0.79 3.02
CA ALA A 138 -4.56 -1.05 1.59
C ALA A 138 -4.99 0.18 0.77
N ARG A 139 -6.04 0.88 1.22
CA ARG A 139 -6.49 2.14 0.61
C ARG A 139 -5.42 3.23 0.67
N VAL A 140 -4.84 3.47 1.85
CA VAL A 140 -3.75 4.43 2.07
C VAL A 140 -2.53 4.09 1.23
N LEU A 141 -2.12 2.82 1.21
CA LEU A 141 -0.97 2.36 0.43
C LEU A 141 -1.18 2.52 -1.07
N ARG A 142 -2.37 2.19 -1.58
CA ARG A 142 -2.75 2.36 -2.99
C ARG A 142 -2.70 3.83 -3.41
N ALA A 143 -3.29 4.73 -2.63
CA ALA A 143 -3.27 6.16 -2.90
C ALA A 143 -1.84 6.72 -2.88
N THR A 144 -1.01 6.28 -1.93
CA THR A 144 0.39 6.69 -1.81
C THR A 144 1.23 6.16 -2.97
N ALA A 145 1.08 4.89 -3.34
CA ALA A 145 1.79 4.27 -4.46
C ALA A 145 1.46 4.96 -5.80
N GLN A 146 0.19 5.34 -5.99
CA GLN A 146 -0.22 6.13 -7.15
C GLN A 146 0.46 7.49 -7.18
N ARG A 147 0.41 8.23 -6.04
CA ARG A 147 1.01 9.55 -5.91
C ARG A 147 2.52 9.55 -6.14
N LEU A 148 3.20 8.47 -5.74
CA LEU A 148 4.65 8.31 -5.91
C LEU A 148 5.05 7.74 -7.28
N ASN A 149 4.09 7.45 -8.17
CA ASN A 149 4.33 6.76 -9.45
C ASN A 149 5.15 5.46 -9.26
N ALA A 150 4.75 4.63 -8.29
CA ALA A 150 5.50 3.43 -7.95
C ALA A 150 5.66 2.50 -9.18
N PRO A 151 6.85 1.90 -9.40
CA PRO A 151 7.22 1.22 -10.65
C PRO A 151 6.41 -0.02 -11.04
N ARG A 152 5.41 -0.43 -10.24
CA ARG A 152 4.49 -1.55 -10.53
C ARG A 152 3.03 -1.23 -10.21
N TYR A 153 2.70 0.06 -10.06
CA TYR A 153 1.36 0.50 -9.62
C TYR A 153 0.26 -0.02 -10.55
N GLU A 154 0.42 0.14 -11.87
CA GLU A 154 -0.60 -0.26 -12.85
C GLU A 154 -0.90 -1.76 -12.82
N ALA A 155 0.14 -2.60 -12.73
CA ALA A 155 -0.03 -4.05 -12.64
C ALA A 155 -0.71 -4.47 -11.33
N ALA A 156 -0.31 -3.88 -10.19
CA ALA A 156 -0.95 -4.12 -8.91
C ALA A 156 -2.42 -3.66 -8.89
N ALA A 157 -2.70 -2.47 -9.46
CA ALA A 157 -4.05 -1.93 -9.58
C ALA A 157 -4.94 -2.79 -10.49
N ALA A 158 -4.40 -3.30 -11.60
CA ALA A 158 -5.13 -4.20 -12.50
C ALA A 158 -5.54 -5.51 -11.79
N LEU A 159 -4.64 -6.10 -10.99
CA LEU A 159 -4.95 -7.28 -10.18
C LEU A 159 -6.06 -7.00 -9.16
N GLU A 160 -5.95 -5.87 -8.46
CA GLU A 160 -6.92 -5.47 -7.44
C GLU A 160 -8.31 -5.20 -8.03
N GLN A 161 -8.39 -4.42 -9.11
CA GLN A 161 -9.63 -4.11 -9.81
C GLN A 161 -10.37 -5.37 -10.29
N LYS A 162 -9.63 -6.34 -10.83
CA LYS A 162 -10.22 -7.60 -11.29
C LYS A 162 -10.74 -8.45 -10.14
N ARG A 163 -10.03 -8.51 -9.02
CA ARG A 163 -10.50 -9.26 -7.85
C ARG A 163 -11.77 -8.65 -7.24
N LEU A 164 -11.84 -7.32 -7.18
CA LEU A 164 -12.98 -6.59 -6.61
C LEU A 164 -14.17 -6.46 -7.58
N GLY A 165 -14.03 -6.89 -8.84
CA GLY A 165 -15.04 -6.67 -9.88
C GLY A 165 -15.25 -5.19 -10.23
N LYS A 166 -14.39 -4.29 -9.76
CA LYS A 166 -14.43 -2.85 -10.00
C LYS A 166 -13.58 -2.55 -11.24
N LEU A 167 -14.15 -2.72 -12.43
CA LEU A 167 -13.47 -2.31 -13.66
C LEU A 167 -13.57 -0.78 -13.82
N VAL A 168 -12.68 -0.04 -13.19
CA VAL A 168 -12.49 1.38 -13.52
C VAL A 168 -11.78 1.40 -14.87
N ARG A 169 -12.52 1.67 -15.95
CA ARG A 169 -11.90 1.90 -17.25
C ARG A 169 -11.01 3.13 -17.12
N PRO A 170 -9.72 3.08 -17.51
CA PRO A 170 -8.91 4.28 -17.57
C PRO A 170 -9.66 5.29 -18.44
N ALA A 171 -10.00 6.44 -17.85
CA ALA A 171 -10.61 7.52 -18.60
C ALA A 171 -9.61 7.95 -19.68
N ALA A 172 -10.07 8.04 -20.92
CA ALA A 172 -9.25 8.62 -21.97
C ALA A 172 -8.94 10.07 -21.57
N ILE A 173 -7.66 10.35 -21.29
CA ILE A 173 -7.22 11.72 -21.05
C ILE A 173 -7.25 12.40 -22.42
N TYR A 174 -8.19 13.32 -22.59
CA TYR A 174 -8.27 14.13 -23.79
C TYR A 174 -7.05 15.08 -23.83
N THR A 175 -6.12 14.82 -24.74
CA THR A 175 -4.93 15.63 -24.98
C THR A 175 -5.09 16.57 -26.19
N GLY A 176 -6.32 16.71 -26.69
CA GLY A 176 -6.65 17.56 -27.83
C GLY A 176 -6.81 19.05 -27.49
N PRO A 177 -7.13 19.88 -28.49
CA PRO A 177 -7.36 21.32 -28.32
C PRO A 177 -8.45 21.61 -27.29
N ALA A 178 -8.42 22.78 -26.63
CA ALA A 178 -9.47 23.16 -25.66
C ALA A 178 -10.90 22.96 -26.20
N PRO A 179 -11.90 22.71 -25.32
CA PRO A 179 -13.29 22.50 -25.74
C PRO A 179 -13.75 23.58 -26.71
N ARG A 180 -14.23 23.14 -27.88
CA ARG A 180 -14.68 24.02 -28.96
C ARG A 180 -16.14 23.71 -29.30
N THR A 181 -16.88 24.72 -29.76
CA THR A 181 -18.29 24.55 -30.10
C THR A 181 -18.44 23.72 -31.39
N PRO A 182 -19.52 22.97 -31.60
CA PRO A 182 -19.72 22.16 -32.80
C PRO A 182 -19.58 22.97 -34.11
N GLU A 183 -20.03 24.22 -34.12
CA GLU A 183 -19.96 25.15 -35.26
C GLU A 183 -18.53 25.52 -35.64
N SER A 184 -17.57 25.37 -34.72
CA SER A 184 -16.14 25.61 -34.98
C SER A 184 -15.41 24.40 -35.57
N VAL A 185 -16.15 23.30 -35.81
CA VAL A 185 -15.63 22.09 -36.45
C VAL A 185 -15.87 22.16 -37.96
N GLU A 186 -14.80 22.12 -38.74
CA GLU A 186 -14.88 22.04 -40.20
C GLU A 186 -15.81 20.88 -40.62
N GLY A 187 -16.79 21.18 -41.49
CA GLY A 187 -17.79 20.23 -41.95
C GLY A 187 -19.10 20.20 -41.15
N TRP A 188 -19.20 20.95 -40.04
CA TRP A 188 -20.45 21.06 -39.25
C TRP A 188 -21.64 21.58 -40.09
N ASP A 189 -21.40 22.56 -40.95
CA ASP A 189 -22.45 23.18 -41.79
C ASP A 189 -23.11 22.18 -42.76
N GLN A 190 -22.40 21.12 -43.14
CA GLN A 190 -22.88 20.11 -44.08
C GLN A 190 -23.83 19.09 -43.43
N ILE A 191 -23.79 18.98 -42.09
CA ILE A 191 -24.61 18.04 -41.32
C ILE A 191 -25.73 18.72 -40.52
N ALA A 192 -25.62 20.03 -40.26
CA ALA A 192 -26.64 20.79 -39.53
C ALA A 192 -27.91 21.10 -40.36
N SER A 193 -27.90 20.81 -41.67
CA SER A 193 -29.00 21.15 -42.60
C SER A 193 -29.77 19.91 -43.12
N THR A 194 -29.70 18.76 -42.45
CA THR A 194 -30.54 17.57 -42.70
C THR A 194 -31.47 17.33 -41.51
#